data_AF-A0A1F7GMU2-F1
#
_entry.id   AF-A0A1F7GMU2-F1
#
_cell.length_a   1.000
_cell.length_b   1.000
_cell.length_c   1.000
_cell.angle_alpha   90.00
_cell.angle_beta   90.00
_cell.angle_gamma   90.00
#
_symmetry.space_group_name_H-M   'P 1'
#
loop_
_entity.id
_entity.type
_entity.pdbx_description
1 polymer ?
#
loop_
_entity_poly.entity_id
_entity_poly.type
_entity_poly.pdbx_seq_one_letter_code
_entity_poly.pdbx_strand_id
1 'polypeptide(L)' 'MNNRLAEIYFEKKKDGPVFIGHCYVEKSEYKTKYENTWIEEDVSRYKFIYRKGEYKLKI' A
#
# COMPACT_ATOMS: atom_id res chain seq x y z
N MET A 1 6.51 5.79 11.08
CA MET A 1 5.33 5.20 10.42
C MET A 1 4.22 6.20 10.65
N ASN A 2 3.55 6.68 9.60
CA ASN A 2 2.58 7.78 9.70
C ASN A 2 1.13 7.29 9.94
N ASN A 3 0.92 5.99 10.15
CA ASN A 3 -0.38 5.34 10.34
C ASN A 3 -1.41 5.66 9.23
N ARG A 4 -0.96 6.06 8.04
CA ARG A 4 -1.82 6.30 6.88
C ARG A 4 -1.88 5.04 6.03
N LEU A 5 -3.08 4.70 5.57
CA LEU A 5 -3.26 3.70 4.52
C LEU A 5 -2.85 4.34 3.18
N ALA A 6 -2.17 3.58 2.33
CA ALA A 6 -1.77 4.05 1.02
C ALA A 6 -2.00 2.96 -0.02
N GLU A 7 -2.62 3.34 -1.13
CA GLU A 7 -2.66 2.51 -2.33
C GLU A 7 -1.40 2.73 -3.13
N ILE A 8 -0.77 1.63 -3.56
CA ILE A 8 0.47 1.65 -4.32
C ILE A 8 0.16 1.26 -5.77
N TYR A 9 0.53 2.14 -6.71
CA TYR A 9 0.31 1.91 -8.13
C TYR A 9 1.60 1.45 -8.80
N PHE A 10 1.50 0.33 -9.54
CA PHE A 10 2.59 -0.24 -10.31
C PHE A 10 2.22 -0.32 -11.79
N GLU A 11 3.16 0.04 -12.67
CA GLU A 11 3.07 -0.19 -14.10
C GLU A 11 3.76 -1.50 -14.45
N LYS A 12 3.13 -2.35 -15.25
CA LYS A 12 3.83 -3.51 -15.80
C LYS A 12 4.70 -3.07 -16.99
N LYS A 13 6.02 -3.12 -16.83
CA LYS A 13 6.98 -2.94 -17.94
C LYS A 13 7.60 -4.28 -18.34
N LYS A 14 8.33 -4.28 -19.47
CA LYS A 14 9.05 -5.47 -19.97
C LYS A 14 10.01 -6.09 -18.94
N ASP A 15 10.63 -5.25 -18.12
CA ASP A 15 11.62 -5.65 -17.11
C ASP A 15 11.02 -5.92 -15.72
N GLY A 16 9.69 -5.83 -15.58
CA GLY A 16 9.00 -6.03 -14.31
C GLY A 16 8.09 -4.86 -13.89
N PRO A 17 7.47 -4.95 -12.71
CA PRO A 17 6.62 -3.90 -12.19
C PRO A 17 7.44 -2.67 -11.79
N VAL A 18 7.08 -1.49 -12.29
CA VAL A 18 7.68 -0.21 -11.95
C VAL A 18 6.71 0.57 -11.08
N PHE A 19 7.17 1.03 -9.91
CA PHE A 19 6.40 1.91 -9.05
C PHE A 19 6.12 3.24 -9.77
N ILE A 20 4.84 3.59 -9.90
CA ILE A 20 4.40 4.86 -10.53
C ILE A 20 4.15 5.92 -9.46
N GLY A 21 3.61 5.50 -8.32
CA GLY A 21 3.19 6.41 -7.27
C GLY A 21 2.38 5.72 -6.19
N HIS A 22 1.99 6.50 -5.19
CA HIS A 22 1.03 6.07 -4.19
C HIS A 22 0.04 7.20 -3.91
N CYS A 23 -1.14 6.84 -3.44
CA CYS A 23 -2.11 7.79 -2.91
C CYS A 23 -2.41 7.43 -1.46
N TYR A 24 -2.50 8.43 -0.58
CA TYR A 24 -3.00 8.20 0.77
C TYR A 24 -4.52 8.16 0.74
N VAL A 25 -5.07 7.12 1.35
CA VAL A 25 -6.50 6.84 1.38
C VAL A 25 -6.95 6.70 2.83
N GLU A 26 -8.22 7.00 3.07
CA GLU A 26 -8.85 6.77 4.37
C GLU A 26 -9.58 5.43 4.36
N LYS A 27 -9.51 4.66 5.46
CA LYS A 27 -10.22 3.38 5.58
C LYS A 27 -11.74 3.54 5.35
N SER A 28 -12.29 4.70 5.70
CA SER A 28 -13.70 5.06 5.49
C SER A 28 -14.11 5.16 4.02
N GLU A 29 -13.17 5.30 3.08
CA GLU A 29 -13.47 5.30 1.64
C GLU A 29 -13.86 3.90 1.14
N TYR A 30 -13.40 2.83 1.83
CA TYR A 30 -13.69 1.44 1.50
C TYR A 30 -14.96 0.98 2.21
N LYS A 31 -16.03 0.78 1.43
CA LYS A 31 -17.37 0.55 1.97
C LYS A 31 -17.70 -0.93 2.15
N THR A 32 -17.02 -1.83 1.45
CA THR A 32 -17.35 -3.25 1.53
C THR A 32 -16.60 -3.93 2.69
N LYS A 33 -17.25 -4.91 3.32
CA LYS A 33 -16.64 -5.71 4.38
C LYS A 33 -15.42 -6.48 3.87
N TYR A 34 -15.45 -6.95 2.62
CA TYR A 34 -14.37 -7.71 2.00
C TYR A 34 -13.10 -6.88 1.83
N GLU A 35 -13.21 -5.65 1.29
CA GLU A 35 -12.07 -4.74 1.14
C GLU A 35 -11.43 -4.41 2.49
N ASN A 36 -12.26 -4.15 3.51
CA ASN A 36 -11.79 -3.87 4.86
C ASN A 36 -11.03 -5.07 5.45
N THR A 37 -11.54 -6.29 5.27
CA THR A 37 -10.83 -7.50 5.70
C THR A 37 -9.48 -7.65 4.99
N TRP A 38 -9.43 -7.44 3.68
CA TRP A 38 -8.18 -7.53 2.93
C TRP A 38 -7.16 -6.49 3.38
N ILE A 39 -7.59 -5.24 3.58
CA ILE A 39 -6.73 -4.18 4.12
C ILE A 39 -6.19 -4.56 5.50
N GLU A 40 -7.03 -5.11 6.38
CA GLU A 40 -6.58 -5.52 7.72
C GLU A 40 -5.60 -6.69 7.69
N GLU A 41 -5.87 -7.70 6.87
CA GLU A 41 -4.93 -8.81 6.68
C GLU A 41 -3.59 -8.32 6.12
N ASP A 42 -3.59 -7.50 5.08
CA ASP A 42 -2.36 -7.00 4.46
C ASP A 42 -1.56 -6.08 5.40
N VAL A 43 -2.23 -5.14 6.08
CA VAL A 43 -1.57 -4.22 7.03
C VAL A 43 -1.03 -4.96 8.26
N SER A 44 -1.67 -6.07 8.66
CA SER A 44 -1.18 -6.92 9.76
C SER A 44 0.10 -7.67 9.37
N ARG A 45 0.18 -8.15 8.13
CA ARG A 45 1.29 -8.98 7.62
C ARG A 45 2.47 -8.15 7.15
N TYR A 46 2.19 -7.01 6.52
CA TYR A 46 3.20 -6.21 5.85
C TYR A 46 3.12 -4.74 6.25
N LYS A 47 4.13 -4.27 6.97
CA LYS A 47 4.29 -2.86 7.32
C LYS A 47 5.38 -2.26 6.46
N PHE A 48 5.05 -1.24 5.68
CA PHE A 48 6.03 -0.58 4.83
C PHE A 48 6.40 0.81 5.35
N ILE A 49 7.66 1.19 5.14
CA ILE A 49 8.14 2.56 5.34
C ILE A 49 8.53 3.12 3.98
N TYR A 50 7.98 4.27 3.62
CA TYR A 50 8.41 5.03 2.45
C TYR A 50 9.58 5.95 2.82
N ARG A 51 10.73 5.79 2.16
CA ARG A 51 11.92 6.65 2.37
C ARG A 51 12.73 6.75 1.09
N LYS A 52 13.12 7.97 0.72
CA LYS A 52 13.94 8.28 -0.50
C LYS A 52 13.34 7.74 -1.81
N GLY A 53 12.02 7.72 -1.95
CA GLY A 53 11.37 7.25 -3.17
C GLY A 53 11.01 5.76 -3.17
N GLU A 54 11.40 5.02 -2.13
CA GLU A 54 11.27 3.56 -2.09
C GLU A 54 10.43 3.11 -0.89
N TYR A 55 9.59 2.10 -1.09
CA TYR A 55 8.96 1.36 0.01
C TYR A 55 9.89 0.26 0.50
N LYS A 56 10.18 0.26 1.79
CA LYS A 56 10.94 -0.79 2.47
C LYS A 56 10.03 -1.54 3.42
N LEU A 57 10.02 -2.86 3.30
CA LEU A 57 9.35 -3.70 4.29
C LEU A 57 10.02 -3.48 5.64
N LYS A 58 9.22 -3.15 6.65
CA LYS A 58 9.63 -3.05 8.03
C LYS A 58 9.37 -4.41 8.68
N ILE A 59 10.44 -5.18 8.86
CA ILE A 59 10.47 -6.40 9.67
C ILE A 59 10.34 -6.01 11.14
#